data_AF-A0A392M9L0-F1
#
_entry.id   AF-A0A392M9L0-F1
#
_cell.length_a   1.000
_cell.length_b   1.000
_cell.length_c   1.000
_cell.angle_alpha   90.00
_cell.angle_beta   90.00
_cell.angle_gamma   90.00
#
_symmetry.space_group_name_H-M   'P 1'
#
loop_
_entity.id
_entity.type
_entity.pdbx_description
1 polymer ?
#
loop_
_entity_poly.entity_id
_entity_poly.type
_entity_poly.pdbx_seq_one_letter_code
_entity_poly.pdbx_strand_id
1 'polypeptide(L)'
;VLAQLVAGNFEFDRCMITPFTVLGSCLGKICKVYLARIGSDGWKPETIIAYHNAYPPTTFNFNYFIPEGRRSGFDYCITKS
;
A
#
# COMPACT_ATOMS: atom_id res chain seq x y z
N VAL A 1 11.71 4.22 -4.65
CA VAL A 1 11.36 3.06 -5.50
C VAL A 1 9.87 3.14 -5.81
N LEU A 2 9.51 3.23 -7.10
CA LEU A 2 8.12 3.04 -7.54
C LEU A 2 7.97 1.55 -7.83
N ALA A 3 7.33 0.82 -6.95
CA ALA A 3 6.88 -0.54 -7.26
C ALA A 3 5.44 -0.47 -7.73
N GLN A 4 5.19 -0.97 -8.94
CA GLN A 4 3.85 -1.07 -9.49
C GLN A 4 3.42 -2.53 -9.36
N LEU A 5 2.54 -2.81 -8.39
CA LEU A 5 1.80 -4.07 -8.41
C LEU A 5 0.56 -3.87 -9.26
N VAL A 6 0.56 -4.51 -10.41
CA VAL A 6 -0.69 -4.92 -11.04
C VAL A 6 -0.99 -6.25 -10.36
N ALA A 7 -2.01 -6.28 -9.50
CA ALA A 7 -2.53 -7.56 -9.05
C ALA A 7 -2.89 -8.34 -10.33
N GLY A 8 -2.25 -9.49 -10.55
CA GLY A 8 -2.54 -10.35 -11.70
C GLY A 8 -3.93 -10.98 -11.53
N ASN A 9 -4.06 -12.30 -11.72
CA ASN A 9 -5.33 -13.04 -11.47
C ASN A 9 -5.79 -13.08 -9.99
N PHE A 10 -5.34 -12.14 -9.16
CA PHE A 10 -5.73 -12.01 -7.75
C PHE A 10 -6.60 -10.77 -7.59
N GLU A 11 -7.85 -10.99 -7.22
CA GLU A 11 -8.80 -9.92 -6.92
C GLU A 11 -8.76 -9.60 -5.42
N PHE A 12 -8.81 -8.31 -5.08
CA PHE A 12 -9.00 -7.89 -3.69
C PHE A 12 -10.50 -8.02 -3.36
N ASP A 13 -10.85 -8.99 -2.52
CA ASP A 13 -12.23 -9.17 -2.06
C ASP A 13 -12.47 -8.53 -0.67
N ARG A 14 -13.74 -8.40 -0.30
CA ARG A 14 -14.19 -7.86 0.98
C ARG A 14 -13.69 -8.72 2.15
N CYS A 15 -13.25 -8.04 3.21
CA CYS A 15 -12.79 -8.66 4.46
C CYS A 15 -11.61 -9.64 4.29
N MET A 16 -10.87 -9.54 3.20
CA MET A 16 -9.72 -10.40 2.91
C MET A 16 -8.40 -9.71 3.24
N ILE A 17 -7.45 -10.49 3.77
CA ILE A 17 -6.05 -10.08 3.91
C ILE A 17 -5.26 -10.71 2.76
N THR A 18 -4.67 -9.89 1.91
CA THR A 18 -3.91 -10.35 0.74
C THR A 18 -2.44 -9.95 0.88
N PRO A 19 -1.54 -10.88 1.28
CA PRO A 19 -0.12 -10.60 1.35
C PRO A 19 0.48 -10.56 -0.07
N PHE A 20 1.39 -9.61 -0.31
CA PHE A 20 2.16 -9.55 -1.55
C PHE A 20 3.60 -9.13 -1.25
N THR A 21 4.52 -9.53 -2.11
CA THR A 21 5.94 -9.19 -1.99
C THR A 21 6.33 -8.17 -3.04
N VAL A 22 7.02 -7.13 -2.59
CA VAL A 22 7.57 -6.10 -3.45
C VAL A 22 9.07 -6.28 -3.55
N LEU A 23 9.57 -6.50 -4.75
CA LEU A 23 11.01 -6.58 -5.01
C LEU A 23 11.51 -5.22 -5.50
N GLY A 24 12.56 -4.70 -4.88
CA GLY A 24 13.21 -3.47 -5.28
C GLY A 24 14.66 -3.46 -4.84
N SER A 25 15.56 -2.98 -5.69
CA SER A 25 16.96 -2.76 -5.30
C SER A 25 17.02 -1.66 -4.23
N CYS A 26 17.61 -1.97 -3.08
CA CYS A 26 17.88 -1.03 -1.99
C CYS A 26 16.63 -0.34 -1.41
N LEU A 27 15.66 -1.12 -0.95
CA LEU A 27 14.57 -0.58 -0.13
C LEU A 27 15.09 -0.29 1.29
N GLY A 28 14.88 0.94 1.76
CA GLY A 28 15.10 1.32 3.15
C GLY A 28 13.84 1.10 4.01
N LYS A 29 13.77 1.76 5.17
CA LYS A 29 12.54 1.76 5.99
C LYS A 29 11.37 2.27 5.15
N ILE A 30 10.32 1.46 5.04
CA ILE A 30 9.12 1.81 4.29
C ILE A 30 8.32 2.83 5.12
N CYS A 31 8.30 4.08 4.70
CA CYS A 31 7.59 5.18 5.37
C CYS A 31 6.55 5.87 4.50
N LYS A 32 6.36 5.43 3.25
CA LYS A 32 5.46 6.08 2.29
C LYS A 32 4.77 5.02 1.43
N VAL A 33 3.44 5.08 1.34
CA VAL A 33 2.61 4.18 0.55
C VAL A 33 1.53 4.98 -0.14
N TYR A 34 1.34 4.73 -1.43
CA TYR A 34 0.20 5.22 -2.19
C TYR A 34 -0.49 4.08 -2.92
N LEU A 35 -1.80 4.15 -2.93
CA LEU A 35 -2.68 3.29 -3.70
C LEU A 35 -3.26 4.10 -4.85
N ALA A 36 -3.30 3.47 -6.02
CA ALA A 36 -4.03 3.98 -7.18
C ALA A 36 -5.04 2.92 -7.56
N ARG A 37 -6.32 3.29 -7.58
CA ARG A 37 -7.41 2.41 -7.98
C ARG A 37 -7.71 2.62 -9.47
N ILE A 38 -7.82 1.52 -10.20
CA ILE A 38 -8.20 1.47 -11.61
C ILE A 38 -9.46 0.61 -11.70
N GLY A 39 -10.52 1.11 -12.33
CA GLY A 39 -11.81 0.43 -12.48
C GLY A 39 -12.96 1.14 -11.75
N SER A 40 -14.19 0.65 -11.95
CA SER A 40 -15.41 1.24 -11.40
C SER A 40 -15.67 0.85 -9.95
N ASP A 41 -15.19 -0.31 -9.53
CA ASP A 41 -15.56 -0.88 -8.24
C ASP A 41 -14.89 -0.09 -7.12
N GLY A 42 -15.70 0.41 -6.18
CA GLY A 42 -15.21 1.10 -5.01
C GLY A 42 -14.34 0.16 -4.18
N TRP A 43 -13.18 0.64 -3.72
CA TRP A 43 -12.31 -0.14 -2.86
C TRP A 43 -11.93 0.65 -1.61
N LYS A 44 -12.17 0.05 -0.44
CA LYS A 44 -11.90 0.61 0.88
C LYS A 44 -11.03 -0.37 1.67
N PRO A 45 -9.69 -0.29 1.53
CA PRO A 45 -8.81 -1.07 2.38
C PRO A 45 -8.86 -0.52 3.82
N GLU A 46 -8.88 -1.40 4.81
CA GLU A 46 -8.78 -0.99 6.21
C GLU A 46 -7.35 -0.55 6.52
N THR A 47 -6.40 -1.46 6.31
CA THR A 47 -5.02 -1.28 6.76
C THR A 47 -4.03 -1.91 5.78
N ILE A 48 -2.87 -1.28 5.62
CA ILE A 48 -1.68 -1.89 4.99
C ILE A 48 -0.57 -1.96 6.03
N ILE A 49 0.05 -3.14 6.16
CA ILE A 49 1.22 -3.34 7.01
C ILE A 49 2.40 -3.65 6.09
N ALA A 50 3.38 -2.75 6.07
CA ALA A 50 4.59 -2.91 5.27
C ALA A 50 5.70 -3.55 6.10
N TYR A 51 6.14 -4.73 5.69
CA TYR A 51 7.24 -5.45 6.34
C TYR A 51 8.55 -5.22 5.59
N HIS A 52 9.65 -5.13 6.34
CA HIS A 52 11.00 -5.10 5.79
C HIS A 52 11.89 -5.98 6.67
N ASN A 53 12.91 -6.63 6.10
CA ASN A 53 13.79 -7.53 6.84
C ASN A 53 14.65 -6.81 7.90
N ALA A 54 15.10 -5.59 7.59
CA ALA A 54 16.00 -4.81 8.45
C ALA A 54 15.32 -3.71 9.29
N TYR A 55 14.01 -3.49 9.14
CA TYR A 55 13.30 -2.39 9.82
C TYR A 55 11.97 -2.88 10.42
N PRO A 56 11.49 -2.28 11.52
CA PRO A 56 10.18 -2.59 12.07
C PRO A 56 9.06 -2.37 11.05
N PRO A 57 7.98 -3.18 11.11
CA PRO A 57 6.82 -2.99 10.24
C PRO A 57 6.20 -1.61 10.42
N THR A 58 5.68 -1.04 9.33
CA THR A 58 4.96 0.24 9.37
C THR A 58 3.51 0.03 8.96
N THR A 59 2.60 0.50 9.80
CA THR A 59 1.15 0.38 9.61
C THR A 59 0.58 1.67 9.00
N PHE A 60 -0.20 1.54 7.94
CA PHE A 60 -0.90 2.62 7.26
C PHE A 60 -2.40 2.38 7.34
N ASN A 61 -3.12 3.26 8.04
CA ASN A 61 -4.56 3.15 8.27
C ASN A 61 -5.32 3.90 7.19
N PHE A 62 -5.85 3.20 6.19
CA PHE A 62 -6.63 3.82 5.12
C PHE A 62 -8.07 4.03 5.61
N ASN A 63 -8.84 2.96 5.85
CA ASN A 63 -10.25 3.02 6.27
C ASN A 63 -11.11 4.08 5.52
N TYR A 64 -10.79 4.38 4.27
CA TYR A 64 -11.52 5.28 3.37
C TYR A 64 -11.50 4.74 1.94
N PHE A 65 -12.48 5.14 1.12
CA PHE A 65 -12.55 4.71 -0.28
C PHE A 65 -11.44 5.36 -1.11
N ILE A 66 -10.66 4.55 -1.81
CA ILE A 66 -9.59 5.04 -2.69
C ILE A 66 -10.23 5.71 -3.92
N PRO A 67 -9.90 6.99 -4.22
CA PRO A 67 -10.43 7.66 -5.40
C PRO A 67 -9.94 7.00 -6.69
N GLU A 68 -10.79 7.01 -7.72
CA GLU A 68 -10.40 6.50 -9.04
C GLU A 68 -9.36 7.41 -9.69
N GLY A 69 -8.36 6.83 -10.35
CA GLY A 69 -7.43 7.56 -11.21
C GLY A 69 -6.49 8.53 -10.48
N ARG A 70 -6.46 8.51 -9.13
CA ARG A 70 -5.59 9.36 -8.31
C ARG A 70 -4.81 8.54 -7.30
N ARG A 71 -3.57 8.96 -7.02
CA ARG A 71 -2.76 8.39 -5.93
C ARG A 71 -3.30 8.89 -4.59
N SER A 72 -3.63 7.97 -3.69
CA SER A 72 -4.07 8.28 -2.32
C SER A 72 -3.26 7.48 -1.32
N GLY A 73 -2.85 8.10 -0.22
CA GLY A 73 -2.05 7.41 0.78
C GLY A 73 -1.33 8.35 1.73
N PHE A 74 -0.19 7.86 2.24
CA PHE A 74 0.50 8.46 3.36
C PHE A 74 1.98 8.63 3.08
N ASP A 75 2.55 9.72 3.60
CA ASP A 75 3.98 9.99 3.64
C ASP A 75 4.40 10.28 5.07
N TYR A 76 4.90 9.27 5.76
CA TYR A 76 5.46 9.35 7.10
C TYR A 76 6.98 9.51 7.09
N CYS A 77 7.60 9.73 5.91
CA CYS A 77 9.04 9.93 5.83
C CYS A 77 9.47 11.28 6.43
N ILE A 78 8.54 12.24 6.49
CA ILE A 78 8.78 13.62 6.94
C ILE A 78 8.43 13.81 8.43
N THR A 79 7.73 12.86 9.06
CA THR A 79 7.58 12.87 10.53
C THR A 79 8.89 12.42 11.18
N LYS A 80 9.87 13.34 11.19
CA LYS A 80 10.99 13.35 12.13
C LYS A 80 10.60 14.23 13.32
N SER A 81 10.27 13.58 14.43
CA SER A 81 10.67 13.93 15.80
C SER A 81 9.86 13.09 16.77
#